data_AF-A0A955DTK5-F1
#
_entry.id   AF-A0A955DTK5-F1
#
_cell.length_a   1.000
_cell.length_b   1.000
_cell.length_c   1.000
_cell.angle_alpha   90.00
_cell.angle_beta   90.00
_cell.angle_gamma   90.00
#
_symmetry.space_group_name_H-M   'P 1'
#
loop_
_entity.id
_entity.type
_entity.pdbx_description
1 polymer ?
#
loop_
_entity_poly.entity_id
_entity_poly.type
_entity_poly.pdbx_seq_one_letter_code
_entity_poly.pdbx_strand_id
1 'polypeptide(L)' 'MFETKYGRFIDDGTAFEVTDPKTPMPWTNVVSNGRYGFVVSQNGGGFSFVDHCQLNVLTRWDMDLA' A
#
# COMPACT_ATOMS: atom_id res chain seq x y z
N MET A 1 -19.62 8.40 -8.58
CA MET A 1 -18.19 8.01 -8.56
C MET A 1 -18.02 6.80 -9.46
N PHE A 2 -17.00 6.78 -10.32
CA PHE A 2 -16.85 5.70 -11.31
C PHE A 2 -16.31 4.43 -10.64
N GLU A 3 -17.01 3.31 -10.84
CA GLU A 3 -16.58 2.00 -10.38
C GLU A 3 -15.67 1.36 -11.43
N THR A 4 -14.59 0.75 -10.98
CA THR A 4 -13.65 -0.01 -11.82
C THR A 4 -13.81 -1.50 -11.55
N LYS A 5 -13.15 -2.34 -12.35
CA LYS A 5 -13.13 -3.80 -12.13
C LYS A 5 -12.66 -4.20 -10.72
N TYR A 6 -11.77 -3.42 -10.10
CA TYR A 6 -11.09 -3.81 -8.85
C TYR A 6 -11.49 -2.98 -7.62
N GLY A 7 -12.37 -2.00 -7.80
CA GLY A 7 -12.75 -1.11 -6.71
C GLY A 7 -13.30 0.22 -7.17
N ARG A 8 -13.50 1.11 -6.20
CA ARG A 8 -14.08 2.43 -6.40
C ARG A 8 -13.50 3.41 -5.40
N PHE A 9 -13.52 4.68 -5.77
CA PHE A 9 -13.32 5.72 -4.78
C PHE A 9 -14.55 5.83 -3.87
N ILE A 10 -14.30 6.21 -2.62
CA ILE A 10 -15.28 6.48 -1.56
C ILE A 10 -14.85 7.77 -0.82
N ASP A 11 -15.63 8.19 0.17
CA ASP A 11 -15.33 9.36 1.02
C ASP A 11 -15.02 10.62 0.19
N ASP A 12 -15.89 10.94 -0.77
CA ASP A 12 -15.71 12.06 -1.71
C ASP A 12 -14.37 12.06 -2.47
N GLY A 13 -13.75 10.88 -2.60
CA GLY A 13 -12.50 10.68 -3.33
C GLY A 13 -11.26 10.63 -2.46
N THR A 14 -11.39 10.73 -1.13
CA THR A 14 -10.24 10.65 -0.23
C THR A 14 -9.79 9.23 0.09
N ALA A 15 -10.60 8.23 -0.24
CA ALA A 15 -10.26 6.82 -0.08
C ALA A 15 -10.62 6.01 -1.32
N PHE A 16 -9.90 4.91 -1.52
CA PHE A 16 -10.19 3.93 -2.56
C PHE A 16 -10.44 2.58 -1.91
N GLU A 17 -11.64 2.05 -2.09
CA GLU A 17 -12.05 0.74 -1.63
C GLU A 17 -11.71 -0.29 -2.71
N VAL A 18 -10.81 -1.23 -2.38
CA VAL A 18 -10.50 -2.38 -3.23
C VAL A 18 -11.52 -3.47 -2.95
N THR A 19 -12.36 -3.79 -3.94
CA THR A 19 -13.42 -4.81 -3.84
C THR A 19 -12.99 -6.17 -4.38
N ASP A 20 -12.02 -6.21 -5.29
CA ASP A 20 -11.36 -7.43 -5.77
C ASP A 20 -9.83 -7.32 -5.53
N PRO A 21 -9.25 -8.15 -4.64
CA PRO A 21 -7.83 -8.09 -4.31
C PRO A 21 -6.90 -8.60 -5.43
N LYS A 22 -7.44 -9.25 -6.48
CA LYS A 22 -6.69 -9.79 -7.62
C LYS A 22 -6.34 -8.72 -8.65
N THR A 23 -5.76 -7.62 -8.19
CA THR A 23 -5.29 -6.54 -9.04
C THR A 23 -4.13 -7.02 -9.92
N PRO A 24 -3.92 -6.45 -11.14
CA PRO A 24 -2.86 -6.88 -12.05
C PRO A 24 -1.44 -6.71 -11.46
N MET A 25 -1.28 -5.73 -10.58
CA MET A 25 -0.07 -5.44 -9.81
C MET A 25 -0.45 -5.06 -8.38
N PRO A 26 0.42 -5.23 -7.39
CA PRO A 26 0.17 -4.77 -6.03
C PRO A 26 -0.13 -3.27 -6.00
N TRP A 27 -1.26 -2.90 -5.40
CA TRP A 27 -1.62 -1.51 -5.13
C TRP A 27 -1.27 -1.22 -3.68
N THR A 28 -0.39 -0.27 -3.47
CA THR A 28 0.14 0.04 -2.14
C THR A 28 -0.37 1.37 -1.62
N ASN A 29 -0.44 1.45 -0.29
CA ASN A 29 -0.62 2.69 0.43
C ASN A 29 0.60 2.92 1.34
N VAL A 30 0.93 4.19 1.57
CA VAL A 30 2.02 4.62 2.45
C VAL A 30 1.43 5.35 3.63
N VAL A 31 1.67 4.84 4.83
CA VAL A 31 1.20 5.44 6.07
C VAL A 31 2.42 5.86 6.89
N SER A 32 2.46 7.12 7.30
CA SER A 32 3.56 7.66 8.09
C SER A 32 3.07 8.75 9.05
N ASN A 33 3.70 8.81 10.22
CA ASN A 33 3.55 9.93 11.16
C ASN A 33 4.75 10.88 11.12
N GLY A 34 5.60 10.78 10.10
CA GLY A 34 6.82 11.55 9.92
C GLY A 34 8.08 10.89 10.50
N ARG A 35 7.94 9.95 11.45
CA ARG A 35 9.07 9.22 12.05
C ARG A 35 8.99 7.72 11.80
N TYR A 36 7.86 7.11 12.08
CA TYR A 36 7.57 5.73 11.72
C TYR A 36 6.71 5.73 10.47
N GLY A 37 7.00 4.79 9.56
CA GLY A 37 6.17 4.57 8.38
C GLY A 37 6.11 3.11 7.98
N PHE A 38 5.09 2.79 7.22
CA PHE A 38 4.96 1.49 6.57
C PHE A 38 4.31 1.63 5.21
N VAL A 39 4.69 0.73 4.32
CA VAL A 39 4.05 0.52 3.03
C VAL A 39 3.27 -0.79 3.13
N VAL A 40 2.01 -0.78 2.71
CA VAL A 40 1.15 -1.96 2.72
C VAL A 40 0.41 -2.09 1.40
N SER A 41 0.37 -3.29 0.83
CA SER A 41 -0.43 -3.60 -0.35
C SER A 41 -1.84 -4.01 0.02
N GLN A 42 -2.75 -4.01 -0.96
CA GLN A 42 -4.11 -4.53 -0.79
C GLN A 42 -4.15 -6.00 -0.33
N ASN A 43 -3.07 -6.76 -0.52
CA ASN A 43 -2.91 -8.15 -0.07
C ASN A 43 -2.12 -8.29 1.24
N GLY A 44 -1.85 -7.18 1.96
CA GLY A 44 -1.17 -7.18 3.25
C GLY A 44 0.35 -7.36 3.19
N GLY A 45 0.95 -7.35 2.00
CA GLY A 45 2.41 -7.36 1.83
C GLY A 45 3.01 -5.96 2.02
N GLY A 46 4.31 -5.88 2.28
CA GLY A 46 5.04 -4.62 2.39
C GLY A 46 6.08 -4.64 3.50
N PHE A 47 6.44 -3.46 4.01
CA PHE A 47 7.48 -3.29 5.01
C PHE A 47 7.24 -2.07 5.89
N SER A 48 7.88 -2.04 7.05
CA SER A 48 7.93 -0.88 7.94
C SER A 48 9.36 -0.40 8.19
N PHE A 49 9.48 0.87 8.59
CA PHE A 49 10.75 1.54 8.85
C PHE A 49 10.61 2.61 9.94
N VAL A 50 11.75 3.01 10.51
CA VAL A 50 11.84 4.14 11.45
C VAL A 50 12.92 5.12 10.98
N ASP A 51 12.60 6.40 10.92
CA ASP A 51 13.47 7.51 10.49
C ASP A 51 13.90 7.47 9.00
N HIS A 52 14.27 6.30 8.45
CA HIS A 52 14.74 6.17 7.06
C HIS A 52 14.31 4.85 6.40
N CYS A 53 13.54 4.94 5.31
CA CYS A 53 12.92 3.77 4.66
C CYS A 53 13.89 2.80 3.98
N GLN A 54 15.14 3.20 3.74
CA GLN A 54 16.16 2.31 3.15
C GLN A 54 17.21 1.83 4.15
N LEU A 55 17.45 2.57 5.22
CA LEU A 55 18.58 2.32 6.13
C LEU A 55 18.13 1.72 7.45
N ASN A 56 16.90 1.99 7.87
CA ASN A 56 16.32 1.58 9.15
C ASN A 56 15.02 0.81 8.92
N VAL A 57 15.10 -0.23 8.10
CA VAL A 57 13.99 -1.12 7.79
C VAL A 57 13.78 -2.10 8.96
N LEU A 58 12.54 -2.24 9.42
CA LEU A 58 12.17 -3.10 10.55
C LEU A 58 11.64 -4.46 10.08
N THR A 59 10.85 -4.49 9.01
CA THR A 59 10.36 -5.73 8.39
C THR A 59 10.78 -5.78 6.93
N ARG A 60 11.14 -6.96 6.41
CA ARG A 60 11.64 -7.08 5.04
C ARG A 60 10.50 -7.14 4.03
N TRP A 61 10.65 -6.44 2.91
CA TRP A 61 9.91 -6.67 1.67
C TRP A 61 10.90 -7.11 0.60
N ASP A 62 10.59 -8.23 -0.05
CA ASP A 62 11.28 -8.65 -1.28
C ASP A 62 10.39 -8.32 -2.50
N MET A 63 10.94 -7.54 -3.43
CA MET A 63 10.28 -7.34 -4.72
C MET A 63 10.76 -8.44 -5.66
N ASP A 64 9.82 -9.28 -6.10
CA ASP A 64 10.10 -10.23 -7.16
C ASP A 64 10.26 -9.46 -8.48
N LEU A 65 11.51 -9.24 -8.87
CA LEU A 65 11.87 -8.66 -10.17
C LEU A 65 11.78 -9.78 -11.20
N ALA A 66 10.57 -10.03 -11.70
CA ALA A 66 10.35 -10.86 -12.88
C ALA A 66 11.00 -10.25 -14.13
#